data_AF-A0A355CCJ1-F1
#
_entry.id   AF-A0A355CCJ1-F1
#
_cell.length_a   1.000
_cell.length_b   1.000
_cell.length_c   1.000
_cell.angle_alpha   90.00
_cell.angle_beta   90.00
_cell.angle_gamma   90.00
#
_symmetry.space_group_name_H-M   'P 1'
#
loop_
_entity.id
_entity.type
_entity.pdbx_description
1 polymer ?
#
loop_
_entity_poly.entity_id
_entity_poly.type
_entity_poly.pdbx_seq_one_letter_code
_entity_poly.pdbx_strand_id
1 'polypeptide(L)'
;NKKDVYKAVIGSELQKLYAPLEDVIKRDLPADDKLMMFTFSRLSIIKEVVTRNGTLRADFFRDIWLVENVRKEFDKKEIHYL
;
A
#
# COMPACT_ATOMS: atom_id res chain seq x y z
N ASN A 1 -19.24 14.03 -2.55
CA ASN A 1 -19.33 13.74 -4.01
C ASN A 1 -19.03 12.26 -4.26
N LYS A 2 -19.53 11.60 -5.31
CA LYS A 2 -19.19 10.19 -5.63
C LYS A 2 -17.67 9.97 -5.74
N LYS A 3 -16.95 10.95 -6.30
CA LYS A 3 -15.48 10.92 -6.41
C LYS A 3 -14.78 10.86 -5.05
N ASP A 4 -15.27 11.60 -4.06
CA ASP A 4 -14.68 11.62 -2.71
C ASP A 4 -14.87 10.27 -2.03
N VAL A 5 -16.03 9.64 -2.23
CA VAL A 5 -16.32 8.29 -1.71
C VAL A 5 -15.39 7.26 -2.34
N TYR A 6 -15.19 7.31 -3.67
CA TYR A 6 -14.20 6.45 -4.35
C TYR A 6 -12.79 6.65 -3.81
N LYS A 7 -12.36 7.91 -3.63
CA LYS A 7 -11.03 8.24 -3.11
C LYS A 7 -10.85 7.75 -1.67
N ALA A 8 -11.88 7.90 -0.82
CA ALA A 8 -11.87 7.40 0.54
C ALA A 8 -11.79 5.87 0.61
N VAL A 9 -12.54 5.17 -0.25
CA VAL A 9 -12.50 3.70 -0.34
C VAL A 9 -11.11 3.23 -0.79
N ILE A 10 -10.57 3.78 -1.89
CA ILE A 10 -9.22 3.44 -2.38
C ILE A 10 -8.17 3.72 -1.30
N GLY A 11 -8.26 4.87 -0.62
CA GLY A 11 -7.36 5.21 0.48
C GLY A 11 -7.45 4.22 1.64
N SER A 12 -8.66 3.78 2.01
CA SER A 12 -8.86 2.79 3.08
C SER A 12 -8.31 1.41 2.73
N GLU A 13 -8.47 0.98 1.47
CA GLU A 13 -7.92 -0.29 0.98
C GLU A 13 -6.40 -0.24 0.93
N LEU A 14 -5.81 0.86 0.44
CA LEU A 14 -4.37 1.07 0.49
C LEU A 14 -3.86 1.09 1.93
N GLN A 15 -4.51 1.79 2.86
CA GLN A 15 -4.08 1.81 4.27
C GLN A 15 -4.06 0.41 4.90
N LYS A 16 -5.04 -0.46 4.60
CA LYS A 16 -5.03 -1.86 5.05
C LYS A 16 -3.81 -2.63 4.54
N LEU A 17 -3.39 -2.35 3.30
CA LEU A 17 -2.21 -2.95 2.69
C LEU A 17 -0.90 -2.42 3.31
N TYR A 18 -0.86 -1.16 3.73
CA TYR A 18 0.32 -0.52 4.32
C TYR A 18 0.46 -0.75 5.84
N ALA A 19 -0.61 -1.10 6.56
CA ALA A 19 -0.56 -1.33 8.01
C ALA A 19 0.55 -2.33 8.46
N PRO A 20 0.78 -3.46 7.77
CA PRO A 20 1.88 -4.37 8.12
C PRO A 20 3.27 -3.74 7.98
N LEU A 21 3.45 -2.79 7.05
CA LEU A 21 4.73 -2.09 6.87
C LEU A 21 4.99 -1.12 8.01
N GLU A 22 3.96 -0.42 8.49
CA GLU A 22 4.06 0.42 9.69
C GLU A 22 4.47 -0.40 10.93
N ASP A 23 3.97 -1.64 11.04
CA ASP A 23 4.35 -2.53 12.13
C ASP A 23 5.82 -2.96 12.05
N VAL A 24 6.36 -3.18 10.85
CA VAL A 24 7.80 -3.48 10.67
C VAL A 24 8.66 -2.30 11.10
N ILE A 25 8.26 -1.07 10.75
CA ILE A 25 9.01 0.15 11.11
C ILE A 25 9.12 0.32 12.63
N LYS A 26 8.02 0.06 13.34
CA LYS A 26 7.92 0.21 14.80
C LYS A 26 8.68 -0.85 15.59
N ARG A 27 9.09 -1.96 14.97
CA ARG A 27 9.85 -3.02 15.65
C ARG A 27 11.25 -2.56 15.98
N ASP A 28 11.73 -2.95 17.15
CA ASP A 28 13.13 -2.78 17.52
C ASP A 28 13.95 -3.92 16.92
N LEU A 29 14.60 -3.64 15.79
CA LEU A 29 15.39 -4.57 15.00
C LEU A 29 16.64 -3.86 14.50
N PRO A 30 17.77 -4.59 14.30
CA PRO A 30 18.91 -4.07 13.56
C PRO A 30 18.49 -3.51 12.21
N ALA A 31 19.18 -2.45 11.75
CA ALA A 31 18.79 -1.73 10.54
C ALA A 31 18.70 -2.64 9.31
N ASP A 32 19.67 -3.53 9.13
CA ASP A 32 19.73 -4.47 8.01
C ASP A 32 18.55 -5.46 8.03
N ASP A 33 18.25 -6.04 9.20
CA ASP A 33 17.12 -6.95 9.39
C ASP A 33 15.79 -6.24 9.15
N LYS A 34 15.68 -4.99 9.60
CA LYS A 34 14.49 -4.15 9.40
C LYS A 34 14.27 -3.84 7.91
N LEU A 35 15.34 -3.47 7.19
CA LEU A 35 15.29 -3.21 5.74
C LEU A 35 14.88 -4.46 4.96
N MET A 36 15.46 -5.61 5.30
CA MET A 36 15.12 -6.89 4.67
C MET A 36 13.66 -7.26 4.94
N MET A 37 13.21 -7.18 6.20
CA MET A 37 11.84 -7.52 6.56
C MET A 37 10.81 -6.56 5.93
N PHE A 38 11.13 -5.27 5.86
CA PHE A 38 10.31 -4.27 5.18
C PHE A 38 10.18 -4.58 3.69
N THR A 39 11.31 -4.87 3.02
CA THR A 39 11.35 -5.18 1.59
C THR A 39 10.54 -6.43 1.25
N PHE A 40 10.72 -7.52 2.00
CA PHE A 40 9.96 -8.76 1.78
C PHE A 40 8.47 -8.58 2.06
N SER A 41 8.12 -7.87 3.13
CA SER A 41 6.72 -7.58 3.45
C SER A 41 6.05 -6.78 2.33
N ARG A 42 6.75 -5.77 1.80
CA ARG A 42 6.26 -4.93 0.70
C ARG A 42 6.03 -5.73 -0.58
N LEU A 43 6.99 -6.59 -0.95
CA LEU A 43 6.85 -7.47 -2.12
C LEU A 43 5.70 -8.46 -1.96
N SER A 44 5.48 -8.99 -0.75
CA SER A 44 4.35 -9.88 -0.45
C SER A 44 3.01 -9.17 -0.61
N ILE A 45 2.89 -7.95 -0.06
CA ILE A 45 1.70 -7.11 -0.20
C ILE A 45 1.39 -6.82 -1.68
N ILE A 46 2.41 -6.42 -2.47
CA ILE A 46 2.25 -6.19 -3.91
C ILE A 46 1.78 -7.46 -4.61
N LYS A 47 2.39 -8.61 -4.30
CA LYS A 47 2.00 -9.91 -4.86
C LYS A 47 0.54 -10.23 -4.55
N GLU A 48 0.10 -10.05 -3.30
CA GLU A 48 -1.28 -10.31 -2.89
C GLU A 48 -2.27 -9.40 -3.61
N VAL A 49 -1.96 -8.11 -3.72
CA VAL A 49 -2.78 -7.13 -4.44
C VAL A 49 -2.91 -7.50 -5.92
N VAL A 50 -1.80 -7.82 -6.59
CA VAL A 50 -1.80 -8.23 -8.00
C VAL A 50 -2.59 -9.53 -8.18
N THR A 51 -2.45 -10.49 -7.26
CA THR A 51 -3.16 -11.78 -7.32
C THR A 51 -4.67 -11.62 -7.08
N ARG A 52 -5.09 -10.78 -6.13
CA ARG A 52 -6.50 -10.43 -5.89
C ARG A 52 -7.08 -9.61 -7.04
N ASN A 53 -6.32 -8.68 -7.63
CA ASN A 53 -6.75 -7.91 -8.80
C ASN A 53 -6.89 -8.79 -10.05
N GLY A 54 -6.10 -9.86 -10.19
CA GLY A 54 -6.25 -10.86 -11.25
C GLY A 54 -7.52 -11.70 -11.16
N THR A 55 -8.21 -11.71 -10.00
CA THR A 55 -9.43 -12.50 -9.75
C THR A 55 -10.68 -11.64 -9.52
N LEU A 56 -10.52 -10.36 -9.19
CA LEU A 56 -11.62 -9.41 -8.98
C LEU A 56 -11.76 -8.46 -10.18
N ARG A 57 -12.93 -8.50 -10.81
CA ARG A 57 -13.51 -7.35 -11.54
C ARG A 57 -13.71 -6.18 -10.58
N ALA A 58 -12.62 -5.55 -10.13
CA ALA A 58 -12.69 -4.41 -9.25
C ALA A 58 -12.86 -3.17 -10.12
N ASP A 59 -14.12 -2.78 -10.35
CA ASP A 59 -14.48 -1.52 -11.00
C ASP A 59 -13.83 -0.29 -10.33
N PHE A 60 -13.34 -0.46 -9.11
CA PHE A 60 -12.56 0.49 -8.31
C PHE A 60 -11.15 0.79 -8.83
N PHE A 61 -10.47 -0.16 -9.48
CA PHE A 61 -9.10 0.03 -10.03
C PHE A 61 -9.10 0.37 -11.53
N ARG A 62 -10.27 0.61 -12.13
CA ARG A 62 -10.36 1.02 -13.54
C ARG A 62 -9.70 2.38 -13.79
N ASP A 63 -9.74 3.27 -12.81
CA ASP A 63 -9.12 4.59 -12.88
C ASP A 63 -7.69 4.53 -12.32
N ILE A 64 -6.75 4.13 -13.19
CA ILE A 64 -5.33 4.03 -12.86
C ILE A 64 -4.78 5.37 -12.35
N TRP A 65 -5.26 6.50 -12.88
CA TRP A 65 -4.80 7.83 -12.46
C TRP A 65 -5.22 8.17 -11.04
N LEU A 66 -6.46 7.84 -10.67
CA LEU A 66 -6.94 8.04 -9.30
C LEU A 66 -6.14 7.18 -8.31
N VAL A 67 -5.88 5.92 -8.67
CA VAL A 67 -5.10 4.99 -7.86
C VAL A 67 -3.66 5.49 -7.69
N GLU A 68 -3.02 5.91 -8.78
CA GLU A 68 -1.66 6.44 -8.76
C GLU A 68 -1.54 7.71 -7.91
N ASN A 69 -2.55 8.59 -7.98
CA ASN A 69 -2.55 9.83 -7.19
C ASN A 69 -2.69 9.55 -5.69
N VAL A 70 -3.45 8.51 -5.30
CA VAL A 70 -3.52 8.09 -3.90
C VAL A 70 -2.21 7.38 -3.49
N ARG A 71 -1.63 6.54 -4.35
CA ARG A 71 -0.36 5.84 -4.12
C ARG A 71 0.80 6.79 -3.80
N LYS A 72 0.90 7.91 -4.53
CA LYS A 72 1.95 8.92 -4.31
C LYS A 72 1.98 9.48 -2.88
N GLU A 73 0.84 9.57 -2.21
CA GLU A 73 0.80 10.02 -0.80
C GLU A 73 1.37 8.97 0.15
N PHE A 74 1.25 7.67 -0.18
CA PHE A 74 1.89 6.60 0.57
C PHE A 74 3.39 6.52 0.27
N ASP A 75 3.81 6.70 -0.99
CA ASP A 75 5.23 6.74 -1.36
C ASP A 75 5.99 7.82 -0.57
N LYS A 76 5.39 9.01 -0.40
CA LYS A 76 5.97 10.09 0.42
C LYS A 76 6.17 9.67 1.88
N LYS A 77 5.24 8.91 2.45
CA LYS A 77 5.37 8.37 3.82
C LYS A 77 6.48 7.33 3.88
N GLU A 78 6.57 6.43 2.90
CA GLU A 78 7.63 5.42 2.83
C GLU A 78 9.02 6.07 2.78
N ILE A 79 9.20 7.11 1.95
CA ILE A 79 10.48 7.85 1.86
C ILE A 79 10.86 8.50 3.19
N HIS A 80 9.90 8.93 4.01
CA HIS A 80 10.19 9.50 5.32
C HIS A 80 10.67 8.45 6.35
N TYR A 81 10.37 7.17 6.14
CA TYR A 81 10.79 6.08 7.03
C TYR A 81 12.19 5.54 6.73
N LEU A 82 12.75 5.87 5.57
CA LEU A 82 14.09 5.46 5.11
C LEU A 82 15.09 6.61 5.29
#